data_AF-A0A086Z177-F1
#
_entry.id   AF-A0A086Z177-F1
#
_cell.length_a   1.000
_cell.length_b   1.000
_cell.length_c   1.000
_cell.angle_alpha   90.00
_cell.angle_beta   90.00
_cell.angle_gamma   90.00
#
_symmetry.space_group_name_H-M   'P 1'
#
loop_
_entity.id
_entity.type
_entity.pdbx_description
1 polymer ?
#
loop_
_entity_poly.entity_id
_entity_poly.type
_entity_poly.pdbx_seq_one_letter_code
_entity_poly.pdbx_strand_id
1 'polypeptide(L)'
;MRFINRTGPNPLEQGAAGCACHGIVQDSQDIVTQTVRRSQEALNLTETAIGSAQALDWQGQAGEAFRAALGRAAESARGQEGLLEGTAAAASRARS
;
A
#
# COMPACT_ATOMS: atom_id res chain seq x y z
N MET A 1 18.07 22.24 -48.07
CA MET A 1 16.88 21.55 -47.50
C MET A 1 16.79 21.99 -46.04
N ARG A 2 15.79 22.79 -45.67
CA ARG A 2 15.72 23.48 -44.37
C ARG A 2 14.71 22.73 -43.49
N PHE A 3 15.18 22.04 -42.46
CA PHE A 3 14.32 21.39 -41.47
C PHE A 3 13.67 22.47 -40.60
N ILE A 4 12.34 22.56 -40.67
CA ILE A 4 11.57 23.48 -39.85
C ILE A 4 11.42 22.80 -38.49
N ASN A 5 12.23 23.22 -37.52
CA ASN A 5 12.14 22.73 -36.15
C ASN A 5 10.87 23.34 -35.52
N ARG A 6 9.77 22.58 -35.53
CA ARG A 6 8.47 23.01 -34.99
C ARG A 6 8.52 22.83 -33.46
N THR A 7 9.04 23.82 -32.75
CA THR A 7 8.99 23.93 -31.28
C THR A 7 7.60 24.34 -30.78
N GLY A 8 6.55 23.80 -31.40
CA GLY A 8 5.18 23.96 -30.92
C GLY A 8 4.84 22.79 -29.98
N PRO A 9 4.08 23.03 -28.89
CA PRO A 9 3.68 21.95 -28.00
C PRO A 9 2.96 20.85 -28.79
N ASN A 10 3.31 19.59 -28.53
CA ASN A 10 2.76 18.45 -29.26
C ASN A 10 1.23 18.44 -29.08
N PRO A 11 0.42 18.45 -30.15
CA PRO A 11 -1.04 18.42 -30.03
C PRO A 11 -1.57 17.17 -29.31
N LEU A 12 -0.77 16.10 -29.24
CA LEU A 12 -1.07 14.93 -28.41
C LEU A 12 -0.98 15.22 -26.91
N GLU A 13 -0.08 16.11 -26.47
CA GLU A 13 0.08 16.48 -25.06
C GLU A 13 -1.02 17.43 -24.58
N GLN A 14 -1.50 18.32 -25.46
CA GLN A 14 -2.55 19.29 -25.13
C GLN A 14 -3.95 18.66 -25.06
N GLY A 15 -4.19 17.54 -25.77
CA GLY A 15 -5.45 16.78 -25.69
C GLY A 15 -5.43 15.66 -24.65
N ALA A 16 -4.25 15.14 -24.29
CA ALA A 16 -4.12 14.04 -23.34
C ALA A 16 -4.59 14.43 -21.92
N ALA A 17 -4.28 15.64 -21.46
CA ALA A 17 -4.68 16.12 -20.13
C ALA A 17 -6.21 16.16 -19.91
N GLY A 18 -7.01 16.23 -20.98
CA GLY A 18 -8.47 16.20 -20.94
C GLY A 18 -9.10 14.83 -21.27
N CYS A 19 -8.29 13.80 -21.52
CA CYS A 19 -8.78 12.48 -21.88
C CYS A 19 -9.22 11.72 -20.62
N ALA A 20 -10.43 11.13 -20.64
CA ALA A 20 -11.03 10.43 -19.49
C ALA A 20 -10.13 9.34 -18.89
N CYS A 21 -9.24 8.73 -19.70
CA CYS A 21 -8.27 7.75 -19.24
C CYS A 21 -7.33 8.29 -18.14
N HIS A 22 -6.97 9.58 -18.15
CA HIS A 22 -6.10 10.16 -17.13
C HIS A 22 -6.81 10.30 -15.78
N GLY A 23 -8.10 10.70 -15.78
CA GLY A 23 -8.91 10.73 -14.57
C GLY A 23 -9.06 9.34 -13.94
N ILE A 24 -9.36 8.33 -14.75
CA ILE A 24 -9.50 6.94 -14.29
C ILE A 24 -8.19 6.41 -13.68
N VAL A 25 -7.05 6.71 -14.31
CA VAL A 25 -5.74 6.28 -13.78
C VAL A 25 -5.43 6.99 -12.46
N GLN A 26 -5.71 8.30 -12.35
CA GLN A 26 -5.53 9.06 -11.11
C GLN A 26 -6.44 8.52 -9.99
N ASP A 27 -7.74 8.32 -10.26
CA ASP A 27 -8.68 7.75 -9.28
C ASP A 27 -8.22 6.37 -8.80
N SER A 28 -7.73 5.54 -9.72
CA SER A 28 -7.21 4.20 -9.40
C SER A 28 -5.98 4.28 -8.49
N GLN A 29 -5.08 5.23 -8.73
CA GLN A 29 -3.91 5.47 -7.87
C GLN A 29 -4.31 5.96 -6.48
N ASP A 30 -5.27 6.86 -6.39
CA ASP A 30 -5.76 7.39 -5.12
C ASP A 30 -6.46 6.28 -4.30
N ILE A 31 -7.25 5.41 -4.95
CA ILE A 31 -7.86 4.23 -4.30
C ILE A 31 -6.78 3.28 -3.76
N VAL A 32 -5.76 2.95 -4.56
CA VAL A 32 -4.65 2.09 -4.11
C VAL A 32 -3.94 2.72 -2.92
N THR A 33 -3.62 4.01 -3.00
CA THR A 33 -2.95 4.75 -1.92
C THR A 33 -3.79 4.75 -0.64
N GLN A 34 -5.09 5.00 -0.75
CA GLN A 34 -5.99 4.98 0.41
C GLN A 34 -6.09 3.57 1.01
N THR A 35 -6.13 2.54 0.16
CA THR A 35 -6.21 1.14 0.57
C THR A 35 -4.95 0.74 1.33
N VAL A 36 -3.76 1.06 0.79
CA VAL A 36 -2.48 0.80 1.45
C VAL A 36 -2.44 1.46 2.83
N ARG A 37 -2.84 2.73 2.92
CA ARG A 37 -2.86 3.45 4.20
C ARG A 37 -3.77 2.79 5.24
N ARG A 38 -4.98 2.39 4.85
CA ARG A 38 -5.93 1.70 5.74
C ARG A 38 -5.41 0.33 6.17
N SER A 39 -4.76 -0.40 5.26
CA SER A 39 -4.14 -1.68 5.59
C SER A 39 -3.00 -1.52 6.59
N GLN A 40 -2.16 -0.48 6.45
CA GLN A 40 -1.11 -0.19 7.43
C GLN A 40 -1.70 0.14 8.81
N GLU A 41 -2.77 0.94 8.85
CA GLU A 41 -3.46 1.24 10.11
C GLU A 41 -4.01 -0.03 10.78
N ALA A 42 -4.58 -0.95 10.00
CA ALA A 42 -5.05 -2.23 10.51
C ALA A 42 -3.90 -3.13 11.03
N LEU A 43 -2.73 -3.11 10.39
CA LEU A 43 -1.55 -3.82 10.87
C LEU A 43 -1.04 -3.24 12.19
N ASN A 44 -0.98 -1.92 12.32
CA ASN A 44 -0.57 -1.25 13.57
C ASN A 44 -1.51 -1.61 14.74
N LEU A 45 -2.83 -1.64 14.47
CA LEU A 45 -3.82 -2.08 15.46
C LEU A 45 -3.63 -3.56 15.83
N THR A 46 -3.32 -4.41 14.85
CA THR A 46 -3.05 -5.83 15.07
C THR A 46 -1.81 -6.03 15.93
N GLU A 47 -0.73 -5.29 15.68
CA GLU A 47 0.48 -5.35 16.50
C GLU A 47 0.21 -4.93 17.95
N THR A 48 -0.55 -3.84 18.13
CA THR A 48 -0.98 -3.38 19.46
C THR A 48 -1.80 -4.43 20.19
N ALA A 49 -2.74 -5.08 19.49
CA ALA A 49 -3.57 -6.15 20.05
C ALA A 49 -2.74 -7.39 20.42
N ILE A 50 -1.78 -7.79 19.57
CA ILE A 50 -0.86 -8.89 19.84
C ILE A 50 -0.01 -8.58 21.08
N GLY A 51 0.59 -7.39 21.16
CA GLY A 51 1.37 -6.97 22.32
C GLY A 51 0.56 -6.98 23.60
N SER A 52 -0.68 -6.49 23.55
CA SER A 52 -1.61 -6.53 24.69
C SER A 52 -1.98 -7.96 25.10
N ALA A 53 -2.19 -8.85 24.13
CA ALA A 53 -2.51 -10.25 24.37
C ALA A 53 -1.32 -11.04 24.94
N GLN A 54 -0.09 -10.71 24.55
CA GLN A 54 1.13 -11.31 25.11
C GLN A 54 1.34 -10.96 26.58
N ALA A 55 0.82 -9.82 27.04
CA ALA A 55 0.89 -9.43 28.45
C ALA A 55 -0.04 -10.25 29.36
N LEU A 56 -0.95 -11.06 28.80
CA LEU A 56 -1.83 -11.93 29.58
C LEU A 56 -1.06 -13.16 30.06
N ASP A 57 -1.01 -13.37 31.38
CA ASP A 57 -0.41 -14.57 31.98
C ASP A 57 -1.38 -15.75 31.92
N TRP A 58 -1.40 -16.42 30.76
CA TRP A 58 -2.15 -17.66 30.58
C TRP A 58 -1.24 -18.87 30.77
N GLN A 59 -1.60 -19.72 31.73
CA GLN A 59 -0.85 -20.91 32.09
C GLN A 59 -1.42 -22.18 31.47
N GLY A 60 -0.60 -23.23 31.49
CA GLY A 60 -0.94 -24.55 30.94
C GLY A 60 -0.98 -24.59 29.42
N GLN A 61 -1.43 -25.74 28.90
CA GLN A 61 -1.40 -26.07 27.47
C GLN A 61 -2.20 -25.09 26.60
N ALA A 62 -3.30 -24.54 27.12
CA ALA A 62 -4.09 -23.52 26.42
C ALA A 62 -3.30 -22.21 26.24
N GLY A 63 -2.54 -21.78 27.26
CA GLY A 63 -1.68 -20.60 27.19
C GLY A 63 -0.53 -20.79 26.19
N GLU A 64 0.06 -21.99 26.14
CA GLU A 64 1.09 -22.32 25.14
C GLU A 64 0.54 -22.27 23.71
N ALA A 65 -0.63 -22.89 23.47
CA ALA A 65 -1.30 -22.86 22.17
C ALA A 65 -1.66 -21.44 21.75
N PHE A 66 -2.11 -20.61 22.70
CA PHE A 66 -2.42 -19.21 22.47
C PHE A 66 -1.18 -18.39 22.09
N ARG A 67 -0.06 -18.52 22.82
CA ARG A 67 1.21 -17.87 22.48
C ARG A 67 1.71 -18.29 21.10
N ALA A 68 1.62 -19.57 20.76
CA ALA A 68 1.98 -20.05 19.43
C ALA A 68 1.09 -19.45 18.34
N ALA A 69 -0.21 -19.27 18.60
CA ALA A 69 -1.13 -18.61 17.67
C ALA A 69 -0.80 -17.12 17.49
N LEU A 70 -0.47 -16.41 18.57
CA LEU A 70 -0.01 -15.01 18.51
C LEU A 70 1.29 -14.88 17.71
N GLY A 71 2.25 -15.80 17.87
CA GLY A 71 3.47 -15.82 17.07
C GLY A 71 3.20 -15.92 15.57
N ARG A 72 2.34 -16.85 15.15
CA ARG A 72 1.93 -17.00 13.75
C ARG A 72 1.20 -15.75 13.23
N ALA A 73 0.34 -15.13 14.05
CA ALA A 73 -0.34 -13.90 13.68
C ALA A 73 0.67 -12.75 13.46
N ALA A 74 1.67 -12.61 14.33
CA ALA A 74 2.72 -11.60 14.20
C ALA A 74 3.61 -11.82 12.97
N GLU A 75 3.95 -13.06 12.64
CA GLU A 75 4.67 -13.40 11.41
C GLU A 75 3.86 -13.05 10.15
N SER A 76 2.57 -13.40 10.14
CA SER A 76 1.66 -13.07 9.04
C SER A 76 1.54 -11.56 8.84
N ALA A 77 1.37 -10.79 9.93
CA ALA A 77 1.27 -9.33 9.89
C ALA A 77 2.53 -8.68 9.29
N ARG A 78 3.73 -9.12 9.73
CA ARG A 78 5.01 -8.64 9.17
C ARG A 78 5.16 -8.98 7.69
N GLY A 79 4.67 -10.14 7.25
CA GLY A 79 4.64 -10.52 5.84
C GLY A 79 3.75 -9.59 5.00
N GLN A 80 2.62 -9.16 5.55
CA GLN A 80 1.72 -8.21 4.88
C GLN A 80 2.31 -6.79 4.82
N GLU A 81 3.02 -6.36 5.85
CA GLU A 81 3.69 -5.05 5.89
C GLU A 81 4.66 -4.89 4.72
N GLY A 82 5.55 -5.86 4.49
CA GLY A 82 6.49 -5.80 3.36
C GLY A 82 5.81 -5.75 1.98
N LEU A 83 4.65 -6.39 1.82
CA LEU A 83 3.86 -6.31 0.58
C LEU A 83 3.23 -4.92 0.39
N LEU A 84 2.76 -4.31 1.48
CA LEU A 84 2.18 -2.96 1.46
C LEU A 84 3.25 -1.92 1.14
N GLU A 85 4.46 -2.02 1.72
CA GLU A 85 5.58 -1.14 1.39
C GLU A 85 5.94 -1.21 -0.10
N GLY A 86 6.01 -2.41 -0.66
CA GLY A 86 6.26 -2.61 -2.09
C GLY A 86 5.16 -1.99 -2.97
N THR A 87 3.90 -2.12 -2.55
CA THR A 87 2.75 -1.55 -3.25
C THR A 87 2.72 -0.02 -3.17
N ALA A 88 3.03 0.55 -2.00
CA ALA A 88 3.16 1.99 -1.79
C ALA A 88 4.26 2.59 -2.68
N ALA A 89 5.42 1.93 -2.73
CA ALA A 89 6.54 2.35 -3.56
C ALA A 89 6.23 2.25 -5.07
N ALA A 90 5.41 1.28 -5.49
CA ALA A 90 4.95 1.18 -6.88
C ALA A 90 3.96 2.31 -7.22
N ALA A 91 3.01 2.60 -6.32
CA ALA A 91 2.03 3.67 -6.50
C ALA A 91 2.70 5.06 -6.57
N SER A 92 3.74 5.32 -5.77
CA SER A 92 4.44 6.61 -5.77
C SER A 92 5.26 6.86 -7.05
N ARG A 93 5.90 5.83 -7.61
CA ARG A 93 6.65 5.92 -8.89
C ARG A 93 5.77 6.21 -10.10
N ALA A 94 4.49 5.86 -10.04
CA ALA A 94 3.54 6.11 -11.14
C ALA A 94 3.03 7.56 -11.21
N ARG A 95 3.42 8.42 -10.24
CA ARG A 95 3.01 9.83 -10.13
C ARG A 95 4.01 10.82 -10.72
N SER A 96 5.26 10.38 -10.94
CA SER A 96 6.39 11.15 -11.49
C SER A 96 6.58 10.89 -12.96
#